data_AF-A0A0D2LA96-F1
#
_entry.id   AF-A0A0D2LA96-F1
#
_cell.length_a   1.000
_cell.length_b   1.000
_cell.length_c   1.000
_cell.angle_alpha   90.00
_cell.angle_beta   90.00
_cell.angle_gamma   90.00
#
_symmetry.space_group_name_H-M   'P 1'
#
loop_
_entity.id
_entity.type
_entity.pdbx_description
1 polymer ?
#
loop_
_entity_poly.entity_id
_entity_poly.type
_entity_poly.pdbx_seq_one_letter_code
_entity_poly.pdbx_strand_id
1 'polypeptide(L)'
;MSASRPRAPGPIAWRSALKNTIYDVLKARDGWQEVDEGAEWDFFWADKGWIHNELDKIHLSDWQRVNHYPNHYELTRKDLLLKNLKRTKRQLEREDRGMEAALYGFFPQTFVVPSEYRMLVEEFRRRGGTWIMKPIGRAQGQGIFLFNKLSQVHGL
;
A
#
# COMPACT_ATOMS: atom_id res chain seq x y z
N MET A 1 26.86 15.21 5.65
CA MET A 1 25.57 14.93 6.32
C MET A 1 25.25 16.16 7.17
N SER A 2 24.23 16.95 6.80
CA SER A 2 23.80 18.07 7.65
C SER A 2 23.16 17.50 8.90
N ALA A 3 23.60 17.90 10.08
CA ALA A 3 22.95 17.52 11.33
C ALA A 3 21.49 18.01 11.28
N SER A 4 20.55 17.13 11.65
CA SER A 4 19.13 17.48 11.74
C SER A 4 18.95 18.52 12.85
N ARG A 5 18.13 19.54 12.58
CA ARG A 5 17.84 20.58 13.57
C ARG A 5 17.07 19.93 14.74
N PRO A 6 17.49 20.16 16.01
CA PRO A 6 16.76 19.62 17.15
C PRO A 6 15.37 20.24 17.24
N ARG A 7 14.40 19.42 17.69
CA ARG A 7 13.02 19.84 17.92
C ARG A 7 12.95 20.84 19.08
N ALA A 8 12.27 21.97 18.88
CA ALA A 8 12.07 22.96 19.93
C ALA A 8 11.23 22.37 21.09
N PRO A 9 11.52 22.71 22.36
CA PRO A 9 10.65 22.35 23.47
C PRO A 9 9.25 22.99 23.34
N GLY A 10 8.23 22.31 23.84
CA GLY A 10 6.84 22.81 23.81
C GLY A 10 5.81 21.73 23.46
N PRO A 11 4.53 22.12 23.34
CA PRO A 11 3.43 21.25 22.92
C PRO A 11 3.74 20.55 21.58
N ILE A 12 3.17 19.37 21.36
CA ILE A 12 3.28 18.67 20.08
C ILE A 12 2.46 19.42 19.03
N ALA A 13 3.14 20.02 18.06
CA ALA A 13 2.53 20.67 16.91
C ALA A 13 2.00 19.60 15.95
N TRP A 14 0.70 19.56 15.70
CA TRP A 14 0.09 18.57 14.83
C TRP A 14 -0.79 19.17 13.75
N ARG A 15 -0.91 18.44 12.64
CA ARG A 15 -1.88 18.73 11.59
C ARG A 15 -2.55 17.46 11.10
N SER A 16 -3.72 17.60 10.50
CA SER A 16 -4.47 16.50 9.87
C SER A 16 -5.05 16.98 8.55
N ALA A 17 -4.87 16.19 7.49
CA ALA A 17 -5.48 16.45 6.18
C ALA A 17 -7.00 16.17 6.18
N LEU A 18 -7.50 15.52 7.23
CA LEU A 18 -8.88 15.07 7.36
C LEU A 18 -9.50 15.70 8.60
N LYS A 19 -10.74 16.19 8.50
CA LYS A 19 -11.57 16.59 9.65
C LYS A 19 -12.58 15.47 9.95
N ASN A 20 -12.13 14.47 10.71
CA ASN A 20 -12.89 13.28 11.06
C ASN A 20 -12.56 12.82 12.50
N THR A 21 -12.94 11.60 12.88
CA THR A 21 -12.65 11.06 14.22
C THR A 21 -11.17 11.17 14.62
N ILE A 22 -10.23 11.04 13.68
CA ILE A 22 -8.80 11.21 14.01
C ILE A 22 -8.50 12.66 14.39
N TYR A 23 -9.06 13.61 13.65
CA TYR A 23 -8.94 15.02 13.99
C TYR A 23 -9.49 15.31 15.39
N ASP A 24 -10.67 14.80 15.71
CA ASP A 24 -11.29 14.98 17.03
C ASP A 24 -10.41 14.38 18.14
N VAL A 25 -9.84 13.19 17.89
CA VAL A 25 -8.90 12.55 18.81
C VAL A 25 -7.65 13.38 19.00
N LEU A 26 -7.03 13.89 17.94
CA LEU A 26 -5.82 14.72 18.05
C LEU A 26 -6.09 16.04 18.77
N LYS A 27 -7.25 16.65 18.51
CA LYS A 27 -7.70 17.91 19.13
C LYS A 27 -7.98 17.76 20.63
N ALA A 28 -8.47 16.60 21.05
CA ALA A 28 -8.78 16.32 22.45
C ALA A 28 -7.55 15.93 23.29
N ARG A 29 -6.34 15.84 22.71
CA ARG A 29 -5.14 15.43 23.45
C ARG A 29 -4.48 16.61 24.15
N ASP A 30 -4.30 16.47 25.46
CA ASP A 30 -3.52 17.43 26.25
C ASP A 30 -2.07 17.51 25.77
N GLY A 31 -1.56 18.74 25.68
CA GLY A 31 -0.20 19.02 25.21
C GLY A 31 -0.02 18.89 23.69
N TRP A 32 -1.10 18.74 22.92
CA TRP A 32 -1.09 18.76 21.46
C TRP A 32 -1.75 20.04 20.95
N GLN A 33 -1.08 20.74 20.04
CA GLN A 33 -1.54 22.00 19.47
C GLN A 33 -1.69 21.86 17.96
N GLU A 34 -2.91 22.12 17.45
CA GLU A 34 -3.14 22.17 16.00
C GLU A 34 -2.38 23.36 15.41
N VAL A 35 -1.75 23.14 14.25
CA VAL A 35 -1.06 24.20 13.50
C VAL A 35 -1.63 24.35 12.09
N ASP A 36 -1.57 25.58 11.59
CA ASP A 36 -2.02 25.93 10.25
C ASP A 36 -1.12 25.35 9.14
N GLU A 37 -1.61 25.40 7.92
CA GLU A 37 -0.84 25.01 6.74
C GLU A 37 0.37 25.94 6.54
N GLY A 38 1.56 25.34 6.38
CA GLY A 38 2.83 26.06 6.24
C GLY A 38 3.63 26.22 7.53
N ALA A 39 3.05 25.94 8.70
CA ALA A 39 3.78 25.90 9.96
C ALA A 39 4.65 24.62 10.09
N GLU A 40 5.70 24.69 10.92
CA GLU A 40 6.44 23.49 11.34
C GLU A 40 5.51 22.58 12.17
N TRP A 41 5.63 21.27 11.96
CA TRP A 41 4.79 20.26 12.59
C TRP A 41 5.64 19.08 13.08
N ASP A 42 5.28 18.52 14.24
CA ASP A 42 5.83 17.29 14.80
C ASP A 42 5.12 16.05 14.24
N PHE A 43 3.79 16.12 14.14
CA PHE A 43 2.96 15.00 13.70
C PHE A 43 2.00 15.43 12.58
N PHE A 44 2.01 14.69 11.48
CA PHE A 44 1.04 14.87 10.40
C PHE A 44 0.23 13.60 10.15
N TRP A 45 -1.08 13.70 10.38
CA TRP A 45 -2.02 12.73 9.82
C TRP A 45 -2.35 13.10 8.37
N ALA A 46 -1.55 12.60 7.45
CA ALA A 46 -1.69 12.85 6.03
C ALA A 46 -2.76 11.94 5.40
N ASP A 47 -3.40 12.44 4.34
CA ASP A 47 -4.23 11.62 3.47
C ASP A 47 -3.38 10.91 2.40
N LYS A 48 -4.01 9.94 1.72
CA LYS A 48 -3.37 9.16 0.66
C LYS A 48 -2.84 10.02 -0.50
N GLY A 49 -3.52 11.12 -0.83
CA GLY A 49 -3.13 12.01 -1.93
C GLY A 49 -1.82 12.72 -1.61
N TRP A 50 -1.73 13.34 -0.42
CA TRP A 50 -0.50 13.97 0.03
C TRP A 50 0.65 12.97 0.12
N ILE A 51 0.41 11.78 0.68
CA ILE A 51 1.44 10.74 0.77
C ILE A 51 1.99 10.36 -0.60
N HIS A 52 1.13 10.16 -1.60
CA HIS A 52 1.58 9.80 -2.95
C HIS A 52 2.34 10.93 -3.65
N ASN A 53 1.98 12.19 -3.37
CA ASN A 53 2.54 13.32 -4.08
C ASN A 53 3.80 13.87 -3.41
N GLU A 54 3.90 13.82 -2.09
CA GLU A 54 4.89 14.60 -1.34
C GLU A 54 5.88 13.77 -0.54
N LEU A 55 5.48 12.64 0.05
CA LEU A 55 6.31 11.92 1.03
C LEU A 55 7.68 11.53 0.45
N ASP A 56 7.72 11.06 -0.80
CA ASP A 56 8.96 10.64 -1.46
C ASP A 56 9.82 11.83 -1.96
N LYS A 57 9.29 13.06 -1.92
CA LYS A 57 9.98 14.29 -2.37
C LYS A 57 10.57 15.10 -1.23
N ILE A 58 10.17 14.82 0.00
CA ILE A 58 10.59 15.60 1.18
C ILE A 58 11.51 14.78 2.07
N HIS A 59 12.45 15.48 2.70
CA HIS A 59 13.22 14.91 3.79
C HIS A 59 12.57 15.34 5.12
N LEU A 60 12.05 14.37 5.87
CA LEU A 60 11.52 14.61 7.21
C LEU A 60 12.68 14.77 8.19
N SER A 61 12.53 15.67 9.15
CA SER A 61 13.46 15.73 10.29
C SER A 61 13.28 14.51 11.20
N ASP A 62 14.30 14.15 11.97
CA ASP A 62 14.31 12.93 12.82
C ASP A 62 13.19 12.88 13.87
N TRP A 63 12.61 14.03 14.21
CA TRP A 63 11.51 14.17 15.16
C TRP A 63 10.13 14.20 14.49
N GLN A 64 10.07 14.43 13.18
CA GLN A 64 8.81 14.49 12.45
C GLN A 64 8.23 13.09 12.23
N ARG A 65 6.92 12.97 12.35
CA ARG A 65 6.19 11.71 12.19
C ARG A 65 5.01 11.90 11.25
N VAL A 66 4.88 10.97 10.31
CA VAL A 66 3.73 10.86 9.41
C VAL A 66 3.15 9.46 9.51
N ASN A 67 1.84 9.32 9.30
CA ASN A 67 1.08 8.08 9.43
C ASN A 67 1.28 7.05 8.30
N HIS A 68 2.32 7.18 7.47
CA HIS A 68 2.61 6.26 6.37
C HIS A 68 4.11 6.02 6.20
N TYR A 69 4.45 4.81 5.75
CA TYR A 69 5.80 4.50 5.31
C TYR A 69 5.99 4.83 3.82
N PRO A 70 7.19 5.29 3.42
CA PRO A 70 7.58 5.36 2.01
C PRO A 70 7.40 4.00 1.34
N ASN A 71 7.03 3.98 0.05
CA ASN A 71 6.78 2.76 -0.73
C ASN A 71 5.71 1.79 -0.15
N HIS A 72 4.83 2.24 0.77
CA HIS A 72 3.79 1.37 1.36
C HIS A 72 2.91 0.64 0.32
N TYR A 73 2.77 1.21 -0.88
CA TYR A 73 2.01 0.65 -1.99
C TYR A 73 2.54 -0.70 -2.49
N GLU A 74 3.80 -1.04 -2.21
CA GLU A 74 4.40 -2.34 -2.53
C GLU A 74 3.70 -3.52 -1.83
N LEU A 75 3.05 -3.24 -0.69
CA LEU A 75 2.29 -4.23 0.07
C LEU A 75 0.77 -4.01 0.00
N THR A 76 0.31 -2.79 -0.28
CA THR A 76 -1.13 -2.46 -0.25
C THR A 76 -1.80 -2.44 -1.62
N ARG A 77 -1.05 -2.33 -2.73
CA ARG A 77 -1.59 -2.52 -4.08
C ARG A 77 -1.55 -3.99 -4.48
N LYS A 78 -2.65 -4.49 -5.05
CA LYS A 78 -2.83 -5.93 -5.34
C LYS A 78 -1.81 -6.48 -6.34
N ASP A 79 -1.49 -5.70 -7.37
CA ASP A 79 -0.50 -6.06 -8.41
C ASP A 79 0.92 -6.11 -7.84
N LEU A 80 1.31 -5.11 -7.05
CA LEU A 80 2.64 -5.03 -6.46
C LEU A 80 2.84 -6.08 -5.35
N LEU A 81 1.83 -6.29 -4.49
CA LEU A 81 1.86 -7.35 -3.48
C LEU A 81 2.11 -8.70 -4.15
N LEU A 82 1.34 -9.05 -5.19
CA LEU A 82 1.52 -10.29 -5.92
C LEU A 82 2.91 -10.39 -6.56
N LYS A 83 3.37 -9.32 -7.21
CA LYS A 83 4.70 -9.26 -7.84
C LYS A 83 5.81 -9.50 -6.81
N ASN A 84 5.70 -8.89 -5.63
CA ASN A 84 6.66 -9.03 -4.55
C ASN A 84 6.65 -10.45 -3.97
N LEU A 85 5.47 -11.02 -3.68
CA LEU A 85 5.33 -12.40 -3.21
C LEU A 85 5.91 -13.42 -4.20
N LYS A 86 5.57 -13.29 -5.50
CA LYS A 86 6.14 -14.14 -6.57
C LYS A 86 7.65 -13.98 -6.66
N ARG A 87 8.17 -12.74 -6.55
CA ARG A 87 9.62 -12.46 -6.62
C ARG A 87 10.36 -13.12 -5.47
N THR A 88 9.90 -12.95 -4.23
CA THR A 88 10.56 -13.53 -3.06
C THR A 88 10.53 -15.05 -3.10
N LYS A 89 9.41 -15.67 -3.45
CA LYS A 89 9.33 -17.12 -3.63
C LYS A 89 10.37 -17.64 -4.63
N ARG A 90 10.42 -17.03 -5.83
CA ARG A 90 11.38 -17.40 -6.89
C ARG A 90 12.83 -17.19 -6.48
N GLN A 91 13.10 -16.17 -5.66
CA GLN A 91 14.44 -15.92 -5.15
C GLN A 91 14.86 -17.03 -4.18
N LEU A 92 13.99 -17.38 -3.22
CA LEU A 92 14.25 -18.48 -2.28
C LEU A 92 14.46 -19.82 -3.00
N GLU A 93 13.68 -20.10 -4.05
CA GLU A 93 13.86 -21.30 -4.88
C GLU A 93 15.24 -21.33 -5.58
N ARG A 94 15.74 -20.18 -6.04
CA ARG A 94 17.09 -20.09 -6.65
C ARG A 94 18.22 -20.19 -5.65
N GLU A 95 17.97 -19.80 -4.40
CA GLU A 95 18.91 -19.90 -3.28
C GLU A 95 18.90 -21.30 -2.63
N ASP A 96 18.20 -22.28 -3.22
CA ASP A 96 18.01 -23.65 -2.68
C ASP A 96 17.31 -23.68 -1.30
N ARG A 97 16.54 -22.63 -0.98
CA ARG A 97 15.77 -22.47 0.26
C ARG A 97 14.34 -22.97 0.10
N GLY A 98 14.20 -24.19 -0.42
CA GLY A 98 12.90 -24.76 -0.80
C GLY A 98 11.87 -24.82 0.34
N MET A 99 12.31 -25.11 1.57
CA MET A 99 11.43 -25.14 2.75
C MET A 99 10.82 -23.76 3.06
N GLU A 100 11.59 -22.68 2.96
CA GLU A 100 11.06 -21.32 3.13
C GLU A 100 10.21 -20.89 1.94
N ALA A 101 10.61 -21.23 0.72
CA ALA A 101 9.81 -20.95 -0.48
C ALA A 101 8.41 -21.59 -0.41
N ALA A 102 8.30 -22.78 0.20
CA ALA A 102 7.03 -23.47 0.42
C ALA A 102 6.07 -22.67 1.32
N LEU A 103 6.59 -21.84 2.23
CA LEU A 103 5.76 -20.97 3.08
C LEU A 103 4.98 -19.95 2.25
N TYR A 104 5.43 -19.60 1.04
CA TYR A 104 4.71 -18.71 0.12
C TYR A 104 3.54 -19.40 -0.63
N GLY A 105 3.04 -20.54 -0.12
CA GLY A 105 1.83 -21.21 -0.61
C GLY A 105 0.51 -20.63 -0.08
N PHE A 106 0.55 -19.57 0.74
CA PHE A 106 -0.63 -19.04 1.44
C PHE A 106 -1.56 -18.15 0.58
N PHE A 107 -1.15 -17.76 -0.63
CA PHE A 107 -1.95 -16.89 -1.50
C PHE A 107 -2.45 -17.64 -2.73
N PRO A 108 -3.64 -17.31 -3.26
CA PRO A 108 -4.22 -18.01 -4.40
C PRO A 108 -3.42 -17.74 -5.67
N GLN A 109 -3.49 -18.67 -6.62
CA GLN A 109 -2.98 -18.47 -7.98
C GLN A 109 -3.60 -17.20 -8.57
N THR A 110 -2.77 -16.21 -8.90
CA THR A 110 -3.22 -14.89 -9.34
C THR A 110 -2.39 -14.44 -10.53
N PHE A 111 -3.02 -13.69 -11.44
CA PHE A 111 -2.43 -13.14 -12.65
C PHE A 111 -2.72 -11.63 -12.75
N VAL A 112 -1.71 -10.85 -13.10
CA VAL A 112 -1.82 -9.42 -13.41
C VAL A 112 -2.15 -9.29 -14.89
N VAL A 113 -3.32 -8.78 -15.21
CA VAL A 113 -3.76 -8.54 -16.60
C VAL A 113 -3.60 -7.06 -16.96
N PRO A 114 -3.27 -6.71 -18.22
CA PRO A 114 -3.18 -7.60 -19.39
C PRO A 114 -1.89 -8.41 -19.53
N SER A 115 -0.83 -8.09 -18.78
CA SER A 115 0.52 -8.64 -19.02
C SER A 115 0.64 -10.16 -18.87
N GLU A 116 -0.10 -10.77 -17.95
CA GLU A 116 -0.13 -12.22 -17.71
C GLU A 116 -1.39 -12.90 -18.31
N TYR A 117 -2.11 -12.26 -19.25
CA TYR A 117 -3.36 -12.79 -19.79
C TYR A 117 -3.20 -14.17 -20.45
N ARG A 118 -2.13 -14.39 -21.21
CA ARG A 118 -1.87 -15.71 -21.83
C ARG A 118 -1.73 -16.82 -20.79
N MET A 119 -1.03 -16.53 -19.68
CA MET A 119 -0.85 -17.48 -18.57
C MET A 119 -2.18 -17.76 -17.86
N LEU A 120 -3.02 -16.73 -17.69
CA LEU A 120 -4.37 -16.89 -17.18
C LEU A 120 -5.20 -17.83 -18.08
N VAL A 121 -5.18 -17.64 -19.39
CA VAL A 121 -5.93 -18.47 -20.34
C VAL A 121 -5.50 -19.94 -20.28
N GLU A 122 -4.19 -20.18 -20.24
CA GLU A 122 -3.63 -21.53 -20.12
C GLU A 122 -4.07 -22.22 -18.82
N GLU A 123 -3.93 -21.53 -17.70
CA GLU A 123 -4.30 -22.07 -16.39
C GLU A 123 -5.83 -22.26 -16.25
N PHE A 124 -6.61 -21.32 -16.78
CA PHE A 124 -8.07 -21.40 -16.81
C PHE A 124 -8.55 -22.62 -17.60
N ARG A 125 -7.94 -22.92 -18.75
CA ARG A 125 -8.28 -24.12 -19.54
C ARG A 125 -7.90 -25.42 -18.82
N ARG A 126 -6.81 -25.39 -18.06
CA ARG A 126 -6.29 -26.57 -17.34
C ARG A 126 -7.12 -26.91 -16.09
N ARG A 127 -7.50 -25.90 -15.29
CA ARG A 127 -8.21 -26.11 -14.01
C ARG A 127 -9.71 -25.84 -14.09
N GLY A 128 -10.17 -25.02 -15.03
CA GLY A 128 -11.55 -24.53 -15.07
C GLY A 128 -11.91 -23.73 -13.81
N GLY A 129 -13.18 -23.81 -13.43
CA GLY A 129 -13.71 -23.25 -12.18
C GLY A 129 -14.10 -21.78 -12.24
N THR A 130 -14.50 -21.25 -11.08
CA THR A 130 -14.87 -19.84 -10.91
C THR A 130 -13.66 -19.04 -10.45
N TRP A 131 -13.42 -17.93 -11.14
CA TRP A 131 -12.33 -16.99 -10.89
C TRP A 131 -12.89 -15.64 -10.46
N ILE A 132 -12.08 -14.87 -9.73
CA ILE A 132 -12.43 -13.54 -9.24
C ILE A 132 -11.52 -12.49 -9.89
N MET A 133 -12.11 -11.53 -10.60
CA MET A 133 -11.42 -10.36 -11.12
C MET A 133 -11.49 -9.23 -10.09
N LYS A 134 -10.38 -8.55 -9.85
CA LYS A 134 -10.31 -7.41 -8.92
C LYS A 134 -9.54 -6.26 -9.56
N PRO A 135 -10.05 -5.02 -9.53
CA PRO A 135 -9.28 -3.86 -9.97
C PRO A 135 -8.10 -3.58 -9.04
N ILE A 136 -6.97 -3.17 -9.62
CA ILE A 136 -5.70 -2.96 -8.91
C ILE A 136 -5.86 -1.94 -7.77
N GLY A 137 -6.31 -0.73 -8.10
CA GLY A 137 -6.34 0.43 -7.21
C GLY A 137 -7.68 0.71 -6.51
N ARG A 138 -8.67 -0.18 -6.63
CA ARG A 138 -10.00 0.01 -6.00
C ARG A 138 -10.14 -0.77 -4.69
N ALA A 139 -11.04 -0.29 -3.84
CA ALA A 139 -11.37 -0.87 -2.54
C ALA A 139 -12.89 -1.12 -2.43
N GLN A 140 -13.34 -1.65 -1.28
CA GLN A 140 -14.76 -1.84 -0.94
C GLN A 140 -15.56 -2.71 -1.94
N GLY A 141 -14.90 -3.67 -2.59
CA GLY A 141 -15.56 -4.55 -3.56
C GLY A 141 -15.88 -3.91 -4.92
N GLN A 142 -15.60 -2.63 -5.11
CA GLN A 142 -15.94 -1.90 -6.32
C GLN A 142 -15.21 -2.45 -7.55
N GLY A 143 -15.98 -2.86 -8.56
CA GLY A 143 -15.48 -3.45 -9.80
C GLY A 143 -15.00 -4.90 -9.68
N ILE A 144 -15.22 -5.55 -8.53
CA ILE A 144 -15.00 -7.00 -8.40
C ILE A 144 -16.11 -7.74 -9.13
N PHE A 145 -15.75 -8.77 -9.90
CA PHE A 145 -16.71 -9.70 -10.46
C PHE A 145 -16.16 -11.13 -10.49
N LEU A 146 -17.08 -12.09 -10.51
CA LEU A 146 -16.77 -13.50 -10.69
C LEU A 146 -16.97 -13.88 -12.16
N PHE A 147 -16.11 -14.75 -12.68
CA PHE A 147 -16.24 -15.30 -14.02
C PHE A 147 -15.92 -16.78 -14.06
N ASN A 148 -16.63 -17.51 -14.92
CA ASN A 148 -16.41 -18.93 -15.20
C ASN A 148 -16.37 -19.22 -16.71
N LYS A 149 -16.34 -18.17 -17.55
CA LYS A 149 -16.05 -18.23 -18.99
C LYS A 149 -15.06 -17.11 -19.33
N LEU A 150 -14.05 -17.43 -20.15
CA LEU A 150 -13.05 -16.43 -20.58
C LEU A 150 -13.67 -15.25 -21.33
N SER A 151 -14.78 -15.47 -22.04
CA SER A 151 -15.49 -14.39 -22.72
C SER A 151 -15.95 -13.29 -21.76
N GLN A 152 -16.23 -13.58 -20.49
CA GLN A 152 -16.67 -12.57 -19.52
C GLN A 152 -15.55 -11.59 -19.11
N VAL A 153 -14.30 -11.89 -19.47
CA VAL A 153 -13.16 -10.98 -19.29
C VAL A 153 -13.08 -10.08 -20.53
N HIS A 154 -13.98 -9.11 -20.63
CA HIS A 154 -13.99 -8.11 -21.71
C HIS A 154 -13.21 -6.84 -21.30
N GLY A 155 -12.52 -6.21 -22.26
CA GLY A 155 -12.01 -4.84 -22.12
C GLY A 155 -10.77 -4.67 -21.23
N LEU A 156 -9.82 -5.60 -21.31
CA LEU A 156 -8.46 -5.38 -20.77
C LEU A 156 -7.72 -4.26 -21.51
#